data_AF-A0A7W0NBJ0-F1
#
_entry.id   AF-A0A7W0NBJ0-F1
#
_cell.length_a   1.000
_cell.length_b   1.000
_cell.length_c   1.000
_cell.angle_alpha   90.00
_cell.angle_beta   90.00
_cell.angle_gamma   90.00
#
_symmetry.space_group_name_H-M   'P 1'
#
loop_
_entity.id
_entity.type
_entity.pdbx_description
1 polymer ?
#
loop_
_entity_poly.entity_id
_entity_poly.type
_entity_poly.pdbx_seq_one_letter_code
_entity_poly.pdbx_strand_id
1 'polypeptide(L)'
;TVINESTAARAFPVSELTLLDASGRTYDVDLGASLLADSTLQGQIPPSLPTEGAVVFDVAADAGQRFIVQSRADPTFRVTVALAQRG
;
A
#
# COMPACT_ATOMS: atom_id res chain seq x y z
N THR A 1 -5.48 7.46 -2.52
CA THR A 1 -5.94 8.35 -1.43
C THR A 1 -6.06 7.63 -0.12
N VAL A 2 -5.56 8.24 0.95
CA VAL A 2 -5.70 7.80 2.33
C VAL A 2 -6.28 8.96 3.15
N ILE A 3 -7.17 8.65 4.10
CA ILE A 3 -7.73 9.64 5.04
C ILE A 3 -7.42 9.16 6.45
N ASN A 4 -6.78 10.01 7.25
CA ASN A 4 -6.58 9.76 8.67
C ASN A 4 -7.83 10.24 9.43
N GLU A 5 -8.68 9.30 9.86
CA GLU A 5 -9.92 9.61 10.59
C GLU A 5 -9.70 9.87 12.10
N SER A 6 -8.45 9.87 12.57
CA SER A 6 -8.15 10.20 13.97
C SER A 6 -8.03 11.72 14.19
N THR A 7 -7.91 12.13 15.45
CA THR A 7 -7.79 13.55 15.86
C THR A 7 -6.36 14.09 15.84
N ALA A 8 -5.36 13.25 15.56
CA ALA A 8 -3.95 13.61 15.55
C ALA A 8 -3.27 13.14 14.27
N ALA A 9 -2.19 13.81 13.86
CA ALA A 9 -1.41 13.36 12.71
C ALA A 9 -0.80 11.98 12.97
N ARG A 10 -0.79 11.11 11.97
CA ARG A 10 -0.30 9.72 12.09
C ARG A 10 0.60 9.36 10.92
N ALA A 11 1.64 8.58 11.19
CA ALA A 11 2.42 7.97 10.11
C ALA A 11 1.54 6.99 9.33
N PHE A 12 1.77 6.89 8.02
CA PHE A 12 1.13 5.85 7.21
C PHE A 12 1.69 4.47 7.59
N PRO A 13 0.87 3.45 7.89
CA PRO A 13 1.33 2.15 8.35
C PRO A 13 1.83 1.28 7.18
N VAL A 14 2.82 1.76 6.43
CA VAL A 14 3.34 1.09 5.22
C VAL A 14 3.84 -0.33 5.51
N SER A 15 4.46 -0.55 6.67
CA SER A 15 4.97 -1.85 7.13
C SER A 15 3.87 -2.84 7.50
N GLU A 16 2.62 -2.39 7.61
CA GLU A 16 1.48 -3.28 7.85
C GLU A 16 0.85 -3.76 6.55
N LEU A 17 1.21 -3.20 5.40
CA LEU A 17 0.65 -3.61 4.12
C LEU A 17 1.42 -4.81 3.53
N THR A 18 0.67 -5.75 2.97
CA THR A 18 1.18 -6.83 2.13
C THR A 18 0.32 -6.97 0.88
N LEU A 19 0.92 -7.42 -0.20
CA LEU A 19 0.22 -7.75 -1.44
C LEU A 19 0.09 -9.27 -1.56
N LEU A 20 -1.09 -9.76 -1.88
CA LEU A 20 -1.34 -11.16 -2.17
C LEU A 20 -1.66 -11.34 -3.65
N ASP A 21 -1.08 -12.35 -4.28
CA ASP A 21 -1.51 -12.79 -5.61
C ASP A 21 -2.67 -13.81 -5.56
N ALA A 22 -3.16 -14.22 -6.73
CA ALA A 22 -4.26 -15.18 -6.87
C ALA A 22 -3.95 -16.58 -6.31
N SER A 23 -2.66 -16.93 -6.16
CA SER A 23 -2.22 -18.18 -5.54
C SER A 23 -2.00 -18.05 -4.03
N GLY A 24 -2.13 -16.85 -3.48
CA GLY A 24 -1.93 -16.55 -2.06
C GLY A 24 -0.48 -16.30 -1.68
N ARG A 25 0.45 -16.16 -2.64
CA ARG A 25 1.82 -15.72 -2.32
C ARG A 25 1.77 -14.26 -1.86
N THR A 26 2.57 -13.95 -0.86
CA THR A 26 2.67 -12.63 -0.26
C THR A 26 3.91 -11.90 -0.75
N TYR A 27 3.77 -10.61 -1.02
CA TYR A 27 4.86 -9.70 -1.35
C TYR A 27 4.88 -8.57 -0.33
N ASP A 28 6.08 -8.24 0.14
CA ASP A 28 6.30 -7.15 1.07
C ASP A 28 6.44 -5.83 0.29
N VAL A 29 6.19 -4.73 0.99
CA VAL A 29 6.41 -3.40 0.42
C VAL A 29 7.91 -3.18 0.21
N ASP A 30 8.30 -2.72 -0.97
CA ASP A 30 9.63 -2.13 -1.16
C ASP A 30 9.59 -0.69 -0.65
N LEU A 31 10.08 -0.49 0.57
CA LEU A 31 10.15 0.84 1.19
C LEU A 31 11.07 1.78 0.40
N GLY A 32 12.19 1.30 -0.13
CA GLY A 32 13.11 2.11 -0.89
C GLY A 32 12.45 2.65 -2.17
N ALA A 33 11.86 1.77 -2.96
CA ALA A 33 11.14 2.18 -4.16
C ALA A 33 9.90 3.01 -3.86
N SER A 34 9.17 2.71 -2.78
CA SER A 34 8.00 3.49 -2.36
C SER A 34 8.37 4.93 -2.01
N LEU A 35 9.46 5.13 -1.25
CA LEU A 35 9.93 6.46 -0.88
C LEU A 35 10.45 7.28 -2.08
N LEU A 36 10.98 6.60 -3.10
CA LEU A 36 11.39 7.23 -4.35
C LEU A 36 10.17 7.58 -5.24
N ALA A 37 9.14 6.73 -5.23
CA ALA A 37 7.90 6.97 -5.96
C ALA A 37 7.08 8.11 -5.34
N ASP A 38 7.02 8.17 -4.00
CA ASP A 38 6.26 9.18 -3.28
C ASP A 38 6.80 9.43 -1.86
N SER A 39 7.24 10.67 -1.62
CA SER A 39 7.76 11.12 -0.32
C SER A 39 6.68 11.30 0.76
N THR A 40 5.39 11.30 0.40
CA THR A 40 4.28 11.46 1.37
C THR A 40 4.29 10.37 2.44
N LEU A 41 4.85 9.21 2.12
CA LEU A 41 5.05 8.10 3.05
C LEU A 41 6.09 8.37 4.15
N GLN A 42 6.96 9.38 3.99
CA GLN A 42 7.90 9.83 5.04
C GLN A 42 7.23 10.74 6.07
N GLY A 43 6.07 11.31 5.70
CA GLY A 43 5.37 12.31 6.48
C GLY A 43 4.32 11.72 7.43
N GLN A 44 3.77 12.60 8.25
CA GLN A 44 2.53 12.30 8.97
C GLN A 44 1.33 12.72 8.11
N ILE A 45 0.33 11.86 8.05
CA ILE A 45 -0.96 12.15 7.45
C ILE A 45 -1.77 13.00 8.43
N PRO A 46 -2.11 14.26 8.10
CA PRO A 46 -2.90 15.11 8.96
C PRO A 46 -4.34 14.59 9.14
N PRO A 47 -5.00 14.88 10.26
CA PRO A 47 -6.41 14.54 10.49
C PRO A 47 -7.35 15.01 9.38
N SER A 48 -8.28 14.14 8.97
CA SER A 48 -9.42 14.43 8.09
C SER A 48 -9.10 14.99 6.70
N LEU A 49 -7.82 15.15 6.34
CA LEU A 49 -7.40 15.63 5.04
C LEU A 49 -7.01 14.45 4.15
N PRO A 50 -7.64 14.28 2.97
CA PRO A 50 -7.23 13.30 1.99
C PRO A 50 -5.78 13.56 1.57
N THR A 51 -4.96 12.51 1.66
CA THR A 51 -3.56 12.53 1.23
C THR A 51 -3.37 11.48 0.14
N GLU A 52 -2.79 11.89 -0.98
CA GLU A 52 -2.36 10.95 -2.02
C GLU A 52 -1.01 10.35 -1.65
N GLY A 53 -0.84 9.08 -1.98
CA GLY A 53 0.35 8.30 -1.65
C GLY A 53 0.46 7.11 -2.60
N ALA A 54 1.69 6.69 -2.88
CA ALA A 54 1.97 5.49 -3.66
C ALA A 54 2.83 4.50 -2.85
N VAL A 55 2.44 3.23 -2.89
CA VAL A 55 3.19 2.12 -2.29
C VAL A 55 3.63 1.19 -3.42
N VAL A 56 4.89 0.79 -3.39
CA VAL A 56 5.51 -0.07 -4.40
C VAL A 56 5.76 -1.46 -3.80
N PHE A 57 5.47 -2.49 -4.59
CA PHE A 57 5.71 -3.89 -4.23
C PHE A 57 6.58 -4.51 -5.32
N ASP A 58 7.59 -5.26 -4.90
CA ASP A 58 8.36 -6.11 -5.81
C ASP A 58 7.65 -7.44 -5.98
N VAL A 59 7.07 -7.64 -7.15
CA VAL A 59 6.29 -8.84 -7.49
C VAL A 59 7.05 -9.72 -8.46
N ALA A 60 6.89 -11.04 -8.30
CA ALA A 60 7.45 -12.00 -9.23
C ALA A 60 6.79 -11.85 -10.61
N ALA A 61 7.55 -12.04 -11.69
CA ALA A 61 7.05 -11.90 -13.06
C ALA A 61 5.90 -12.89 -13.39
N ASP A 62 5.81 -13.99 -12.66
CA ASP A 62 4.78 -15.02 -12.80
C ASP A 62 3.58 -14.84 -11.85
N ALA A 63 3.52 -13.77 -11.05
CA ALA A 63 2.49 -13.54 -10.04
C ALA A 63 1.07 -13.31 -10.63
N GLY A 64 0.97 -13.13 -11.95
CA GLY A 64 -0.29 -12.86 -12.64
C GLY A 64 -0.70 -11.38 -12.57
N GLN A 65 -2.01 -11.11 -12.66
CA GLN A 65 -2.54 -9.75 -12.80
C GLN A 65 -3.56 -9.33 -11.74
N ARG A 66 -3.90 -10.24 -10.83
CA ARG A 66 -4.91 -10.01 -9.79
C ARG A 66 -4.23 -10.00 -8.44
N PHE A 67 -4.35 -8.88 -7.75
CA PHE A 67 -3.74 -8.71 -6.44
C PHE A 67 -4.72 -8.16 -5.42
N ILE A 68 -4.43 -8.46 -4.15
CA ILE A 68 -5.14 -7.92 -3.00
C ILE A 68 -4.11 -7.24 -2.11
N VAL A 69 -4.29 -5.96 -1.82
CA VAL A 69 -3.59 -5.32 -0.70
C VAL A 69 -4.33 -5.69 0.58
N GLN A 70 -3.61 -6.19 1.57
CA GLN A 70 -4.14 -6.60 2.87
C GLN A 70 -3.33 -5.94 3.99
N SER A 71 -3.98 -5.62 5.12
CA SER A 71 -3.27 -5.28 6.35
C SER A 71 -2.86 -6.54 7.12
N ARG A 72 -1.61 -6.57 7.59
CA ARG A 72 -1.08 -7.59 8.51
C ARG A 72 -1.66 -7.43 9.92
N ALA A 73 -1.96 -6.19 10.32
CA ALA A 73 -2.54 -5.89 11.64
C ALA A 73 -4.05 -6.17 11.69
N ASP A 74 -4.74 -5.94 10.57
CA ASP A 74 -6.16 -6.25 10.40
C ASP A 74 -6.39 -7.04 9.09
N PRO A 75 -6.41 -8.39 9.13
CA PRO A 75 -6.62 -9.22 7.95
C PRO A 75 -8.00 -9.06 7.29
N THR A 76 -8.95 -8.37 7.94
CA THR A 76 -10.26 -8.07 7.36
C THR A 76 -10.20 -6.89 6.39
N PHE A 77 -9.21 -6.00 6.55
CA PHE A 77 -8.91 -4.97 5.57
C PHE A 77 -8.27 -5.59 4.33
N ARG A 78 -9.04 -5.65 3.25
CA ARG A 78 -8.63 -6.23 1.96
C ARG A 78 -9.14 -5.37 0.82
N VAL A 79 -8.25 -4.94 -0.06
CA VAL A 79 -8.57 -4.13 -1.23
C VAL A 79 -8.05 -4.82 -2.47
N THR A 80 -8.95 -5.19 -3.38
CA THR A 80 -8.56 -5.69 -4.70
C THR A 80 -7.97 -4.54 -5.52
N VAL A 81 -6.78 -4.74 -6.08
CA VAL A 81 -6.12 -3.75 -6.94
C VAL A 81 -6.05 -4.28 -8.36
N ALA A 82 -6.36 -3.41 -9.33
CA ALA A 82 -6.14 -3.69 -10.73
C ALA A 82 -4.77 -3.16 -11.14
N LEU A 83 -4.00 -3.97 -11.87
CA LEU A 83 -2.79 -3.48 -12.53
C LEU A 83 -3.17 -2.41 -13.55
N ALA A 84 -2.63 -1.21 -13.37
CA ALA A 84 -2.62 -0.21 -14.42
C ALA A 84 -1.33 -0.40 -15.23
N GLN A 85 -1.41 -0.89 -16.46
CA GLN A 85 -0.29 -0.80 -17.39
C GLN A 85 -0.13 0.67 -17.79
N ARG A 86 1.02 1.28 -17.46
CA ARG A 86 1.43 2.53 -18.10
C ARG A 86 2.16 2.14 -19.39
N GLY A 87 1.52 2.42 -20.52
CA GLY A 87 2.12 2.33 -21.86
C GLY A 87 3.07 3.47 -22.16
#